data_AF-A0A660HRL3-F1
#
_entry.id   AF-A0A660HRL3-F1
#
_cell.length_a   1.000
_cell.length_b   1.000
_cell.length_c   1.000
_cell.angle_alpha   90.00
_cell.angle_beta   90.00
_cell.angle_gamma   90.00
#
_symmetry.space_group_name_H-M   'P 1'
#
loop_
_entity.id
_entity.type
_entity.pdbx_description
1 polymer ?
#
loop_
_entity_poly.entity_id
_entity_poly.type
_entity_poly.pdbx_seq_one_letter_code
_entity_poly.pdbx_strand_id
1 'polypeptide(L)'
;MEKMKKFYKTGLISIALVLFLIACTASTVTAENVSPTVTVTRIATGVLSYWNQPAIYNDKIVWEDYRNGYENSDIYMYDISTGKETQITTSGSAHFPDIYGDRIVWIDERNKGSNSGYYYDVYMYDLSTGKETQISADGSAYDYESPSISGDKIVWQGSEDNIYVHNLSTNETIEIVTEQQYPGTNLRLDIFNDKIVYWDTRDAYGTEFNDGILNPNIYMYNLSTNKETQITTSKSAVGKPSIYDDKIVWVDNRDGKDDIYMYDISTKKETLIKASEEVGCSTGSPKIYGDRIVWSDSCYSDEYSNIRMYNLSTSTETLIARGNAWYLDVYGDKIVWIEGHNGDGGIYMATLTWDEEPPLDDNNTDDSNGIDNETQVPDNCSSELTPLDRTQALKEYVECTYKCNVKTKTGLATLLDTSMCHYENCDNKKAVSMLKSFIHLAEKMRVCKQISAEEADYMVKEARKIIDLIETH
;
A
#
# COMPACT_ATOMS: atom_id res chain seq x y z
N MET A 1 -60.40 -61.33 7.28
CA MET A 1 -59.32 -60.32 7.36
C MET A 1 -58.38 -60.73 8.48
N GLU A 2 -57.12 -60.87 8.12
CA GLU A 2 -56.04 -61.51 8.88
C GLU A 2 -55.56 -60.71 10.10
N LYS A 3 -55.13 -61.50 11.11
CA LYS A 3 -53.95 -61.38 12.01
C LYS A 3 -53.69 -60.03 12.70
N MET A 4 -53.86 -59.90 14.02
CA MET A 4 -53.07 -60.41 15.18
C MET A 4 -51.73 -59.72 15.49
N LYS A 5 -51.65 -59.23 16.76
CA LYS A 5 -50.49 -59.25 17.71
C LYS A 5 -49.33 -58.30 17.41
N LYS A 6 -48.56 -57.76 18.36
CA LYS A 6 -48.58 -57.51 19.83
C LYS A 6 -47.23 -56.80 20.11
N PHE A 7 -47.23 -55.84 21.04
CA PHE A 7 -46.18 -55.47 22.02
C PHE A 7 -44.84 -54.82 21.60
N TYR A 8 -44.56 -53.73 22.33
CA TYR A 8 -43.28 -53.07 22.60
C TYR A 8 -42.17 -54.00 23.12
N LYS A 9 -40.92 -53.73 22.73
CA LYS A 9 -39.74 -53.80 23.61
C LYS A 9 -38.51 -53.08 23.02
N THR A 10 -37.98 -52.15 23.82
CA THR A 10 -36.55 -51.87 24.13
C THR A 10 -35.51 -51.87 23.01
N GLY A 11 -34.80 -50.75 22.89
CA GLY A 11 -33.81 -50.50 21.86
C GLY A 11 -32.48 -51.23 21.98
N LEU A 12 -31.63 -51.01 20.98
CA LEU A 12 -30.20 -50.74 21.10
C LEU A 12 -29.65 -50.29 19.73
N ILE A 13 -28.76 -49.32 19.83
CA ILE A 13 -28.03 -48.60 18.79
C ILE A 13 -26.99 -49.54 18.16
N SER A 14 -26.84 -49.53 16.83
CA SER A 14 -25.55 -49.70 16.15
C SER A 14 -25.69 -49.45 14.65
N ILE A 15 -25.46 -48.21 14.23
CA ILE A 15 -24.99 -47.92 12.88
C ILE A 15 -23.48 -47.72 13.04
N ALA A 16 -22.70 -48.71 12.62
CA ALA A 16 -21.25 -48.61 12.56
C ALA A 16 -20.89 -47.65 11.40
N LEU A 17 -20.60 -46.41 11.76
CA LEU A 17 -20.02 -45.42 10.86
C LEU A 17 -18.51 -45.48 11.06
N VAL A 18 -17.83 -46.17 10.14
CA VAL A 18 -16.36 -46.27 10.13
C VAL A 18 -15.81 -44.91 9.68
N LEU A 19 -15.49 -44.06 10.64
CA LEU A 19 -14.68 -42.86 10.45
C LEU A 19 -13.21 -43.28 10.37
N PHE A 20 -12.64 -43.25 9.17
CA PHE A 20 -11.19 -43.32 8.98
C PHE A 20 -10.60 -41.96 9.39
N LEU A 21 -10.16 -41.87 10.65
CA LEU A 21 -9.33 -40.78 11.16
C LEU A 21 -7.90 -41.01 10.64
N ILE A 22 -7.57 -40.42 9.49
CA ILE A 22 -6.18 -40.23 9.10
C ILE A 22 -5.66 -39.05 9.93
N ALA A 23 -5.03 -39.36 11.06
CA ALA A 23 -4.22 -38.39 11.78
C ALA A 23 -2.97 -38.10 10.94
N CYS A 24 -3.10 -37.14 10.03
CA CYS A 24 -1.93 -36.49 9.45
C CYS A 24 -1.40 -35.55 10.55
N THR A 25 -0.44 -36.01 11.34
CA THR A 25 0.34 -35.11 12.18
C THR A 25 1.21 -34.28 11.24
N ALA A 26 0.65 -33.18 10.74
CA ALA A 26 1.47 -32.09 10.25
C ALA A 26 2.31 -31.66 11.45
N SER A 27 3.60 -31.99 11.41
CA SER A 27 4.55 -31.33 12.28
C SER A 27 4.45 -29.86 11.91
N THR A 28 3.90 -29.04 12.81
CA THR A 28 3.95 -27.59 12.69
C THR A 28 5.43 -27.24 12.72
N VAL A 29 6.03 -27.05 11.55
CA VAL A 29 7.21 -26.19 11.46
C VAL A 29 6.69 -24.84 11.91
N THR A 30 7.00 -24.47 13.14
CA THR A 30 6.92 -23.08 13.56
C THR A 30 7.88 -22.36 12.64
N ALA A 31 7.35 -21.73 11.58
CA ALA A 31 8.12 -20.71 10.89
C ALA A 31 8.50 -19.72 11.99
N GLU A 32 9.80 -19.60 12.27
CA GLU A 32 10.25 -18.49 13.10
C GLU A 32 9.74 -17.23 12.42
N ASN A 33 8.94 -16.46 13.15
CA ASN A 33 8.50 -15.15 12.70
C ASN A 33 9.75 -14.28 12.63
N VAL A 34 10.45 -14.29 11.49
CA VAL A 34 11.60 -13.42 11.25
C VAL A 34 11.07 -12.01 11.22
N SER A 35 11.28 -11.23 12.28
CA SER A 35 11.01 -9.79 12.24
C SER A 35 12.05 -9.11 11.33
N PRO A 36 11.67 -8.07 10.58
CA PRO A 36 12.64 -7.36 9.77
C PRO A 36 13.68 -6.66 10.66
N THR A 37 14.91 -6.60 10.17
CA THR A 37 15.91 -5.66 10.67
C THR A 37 15.50 -4.24 10.24
N VAL A 38 15.28 -3.37 11.23
CA VAL A 38 14.86 -1.98 11.04
C VAL A 38 16.07 -1.05 11.15
N THR A 39 16.36 -0.32 10.07
CA THR A 39 17.41 0.71 10.07
C THR A 39 16.78 2.10 10.02
N VAL A 40 16.94 2.89 11.08
CA VAL A 40 16.41 4.26 11.17
C VAL A 40 17.48 5.29 10.80
N THR A 41 17.14 6.22 9.92
CA THR A 41 18.00 7.32 9.46
C THR A 41 17.25 8.64 9.53
N ARG A 42 17.92 9.71 9.98
CA ARG A 42 17.41 11.08 9.87
C ARG A 42 17.70 11.61 8.47
N ILE A 43 16.65 12.05 7.76
CA ILE A 43 16.70 12.52 6.38
C ILE A 43 17.00 14.02 6.31
N ALA A 44 16.23 14.82 7.05
CA ALA A 44 16.33 16.28 7.01
C ALA A 44 16.13 16.89 8.39
N THR A 45 16.69 18.09 8.58
CA THR A 45 16.45 18.95 9.74
C THR A 45 15.63 20.14 9.26
N GLY A 46 14.56 20.49 9.98
CA GLY A 46 13.70 21.60 9.56
C GLY A 46 12.91 22.19 10.70
N VAL A 47 12.38 23.40 10.49
CA VAL A 47 11.34 23.94 11.35
C VAL A 47 10.04 23.33 10.86
N LEU A 48 9.56 22.30 11.56
CA LEU A 48 8.37 21.55 11.20
C LEU A 48 7.19 21.99 12.10
N SER A 49 5.98 22.00 11.55
CA SER A 49 4.76 22.30 12.30
C SER A 49 4.05 21.04 12.79
N TYR A 50 3.12 21.22 13.73
CA TYR A 50 2.26 20.17 14.27
C TYR A 50 1.29 19.55 13.24
N TRP A 51 1.26 20.00 11.98
CA TRP A 51 0.30 19.54 10.97
C TRP A 51 0.98 18.99 9.70
N ASN A 52 2.28 18.79 9.77
CA ASN A 52 3.09 18.39 8.61
C ASN A 52 2.94 16.90 8.32
N GLN A 53 2.46 16.56 7.12
CA GLN A 53 2.34 15.19 6.65
C GLN A 53 3.41 14.92 5.60
N PRO A 54 4.48 14.17 5.90
CA PRO A 54 5.40 13.72 4.88
C PRO A 54 4.71 12.68 4.00
N ALA A 55 5.04 12.69 2.72
CA ALA A 55 4.59 11.67 1.77
C ALA A 55 5.81 11.05 1.06
N ILE A 56 5.72 9.76 0.72
CA ILE A 56 6.81 9.03 0.06
C ILE A 56 6.32 8.26 -1.16
N TYR A 57 7.08 8.37 -2.26
CA TYR A 57 6.91 7.53 -3.44
C TYR A 57 8.26 7.17 -4.03
N ASN A 58 8.52 5.86 -4.21
CA ASN A 58 9.83 5.34 -4.59
C ASN A 58 10.94 5.87 -3.65
N ASP A 59 11.85 6.66 -4.21
CA ASP A 59 13.01 7.24 -3.54
C ASP A 59 12.83 8.73 -3.24
N LYS A 60 11.60 9.24 -3.24
CA LYS A 60 11.32 10.68 -3.02
C LYS A 60 10.43 10.85 -1.81
N ILE A 61 10.89 11.67 -0.88
CA ILE A 61 10.16 12.09 0.31
C ILE A 61 9.82 13.56 0.15
N VAL A 62 8.57 13.95 0.32
CA VAL A 62 8.12 15.34 0.30
C VAL A 62 7.55 15.73 1.66
N TRP A 63 7.77 16.96 2.09
CA TRP A 63 7.24 17.50 3.34
C TRP A 63 7.08 19.01 3.27
N GLU A 64 6.35 19.55 4.23
CA GLU A 64 6.18 20.98 4.42
C GLU A 64 7.28 21.54 5.34
N ASP A 65 7.90 22.66 5.03
CA ASP A 65 8.98 23.22 5.84
C ASP A 65 8.80 24.72 6.07
N TYR A 66 8.91 25.14 7.34
CA TYR A 66 8.74 26.51 7.81
C TYR A 66 10.08 27.21 8.07
N ARG A 67 11.20 26.68 7.55
CA ARG A 67 12.53 27.28 7.73
C ARG A 67 12.63 28.74 7.23
N ASN A 68 11.72 29.15 6.35
CA ASN A 68 11.64 30.50 5.79
C ASN A 68 10.72 31.45 6.58
N GLY A 69 10.18 31.00 7.72
CA GLY A 69 9.30 31.76 8.61
C GLY A 69 8.10 30.93 9.07
N TYR A 70 7.62 31.14 10.30
CA TYR A 70 6.48 30.39 10.84
C TYR A 70 5.16 30.59 10.08
N GLU A 71 5.04 31.71 9.36
CA GLU A 71 3.91 32.01 8.47
C GLU A 71 4.21 31.62 7.01
N ASN A 72 5.41 31.11 6.72
CA ASN A 72 5.90 30.81 5.38
C ASN A 72 6.21 29.32 5.23
N SER A 73 5.23 28.54 4.78
CA SER A 73 5.42 27.13 4.46
C SER A 73 5.78 26.95 2.99
N ASP A 74 6.79 26.13 2.74
CA ASP A 74 7.12 25.67 1.39
C ASP A 74 7.26 24.14 1.38
N ILE A 75 7.00 23.53 0.23
CA ILE A 75 7.21 22.09 0.04
C ILE A 75 8.67 21.84 -0.31
N TYR A 76 9.28 20.90 0.40
CA TYR A 76 10.62 20.39 0.15
C TYR A 76 10.55 18.92 -0.24
N MET A 77 11.56 18.48 -0.98
CA MET A 77 11.75 17.10 -1.39
C MET A 77 13.16 16.64 -1.05
N TYR A 78 13.31 15.41 -0.60
CA TYR A 78 14.57 14.70 -0.51
C TYR A 78 14.53 13.51 -1.46
N ASP A 79 15.52 13.45 -2.36
CA ASP A 79 15.73 12.30 -3.22
C ASP A 79 16.76 11.36 -2.57
N ILE A 80 16.29 10.20 -2.11
CA ILE A 80 17.07 9.20 -1.37
C ILE A 80 18.20 8.66 -2.24
N SER A 81 17.94 8.45 -3.54
CA SER A 81 18.92 7.87 -4.47
C SER A 81 20.13 8.78 -4.71
N THR A 82 19.92 10.09 -4.63
CA THR A 82 20.97 11.10 -4.86
C THR A 82 21.46 11.79 -3.60
N GLY A 83 20.76 11.61 -2.47
CA GLY A 83 21.02 12.30 -1.21
C GLY A 83 20.77 13.82 -1.28
N LYS A 84 19.89 14.27 -2.20
CA LYS A 84 19.70 15.69 -2.49
C LYS A 84 18.38 16.21 -1.95
N GLU A 85 18.44 17.25 -1.12
CA GLU A 85 17.30 18.09 -0.75
C GLU A 85 17.05 19.17 -1.81
N THR A 86 15.79 19.41 -2.17
CA THR A 86 15.35 20.42 -3.14
C THR A 86 14.08 21.10 -2.64
N GLN A 87 14.07 22.42 -2.60
CA GLN A 87 12.85 23.22 -2.40
C GLN A 87 11.99 23.15 -3.67
N ILE A 88 10.73 22.76 -3.54
CA ILE A 88 9.78 22.59 -4.65
C ILE A 88 8.98 23.87 -4.87
N THR A 89 8.50 24.51 -3.81
CA THR A 89 7.68 25.73 -3.89
C THR A 89 8.43 26.93 -3.33
N THR A 90 8.04 28.13 -3.78
CA THR A 90 8.55 29.40 -3.26
C THR A 90 7.41 30.38 -2.95
N SER A 91 6.19 29.89 -2.76
CA SER A 91 5.02 30.72 -2.48
C SER A 91 4.97 31.18 -1.03
N GLY A 92 5.57 30.40 -0.11
CA GLY A 92 5.45 30.63 1.32
C GLY A 92 4.05 30.32 1.87
N SER A 93 3.23 29.55 1.14
CA SER A 93 1.83 29.30 1.47
C SER A 93 1.37 27.91 1.05
N ALA A 94 2.31 26.95 0.95
CA ALA A 94 2.05 25.61 0.43
C ALA A 94 1.96 24.57 1.57
N HIS A 95 0.93 23.72 1.54
CA HIS A 95 0.62 22.78 2.62
C HIS A 95 0.17 21.40 2.10
N PHE A 96 0.29 20.40 2.98
CA PHE A 96 -0.21 19.03 2.76
C PHE A 96 0.22 18.41 1.41
N PRO A 97 1.53 18.20 1.19
CA PRO A 97 1.99 17.61 -0.04
C PRO A 97 1.62 16.13 -0.15
N ASP A 98 1.32 15.66 -1.35
CA ASP A 98 1.24 14.24 -1.70
C ASP A 98 2.05 13.97 -2.98
N ILE A 99 2.52 12.74 -3.19
CA ILE A 99 3.43 12.39 -4.29
C ILE A 99 3.07 11.06 -4.95
N TYR A 100 3.04 11.06 -6.28
CA TYR A 100 2.89 9.85 -7.08
C TYR A 100 3.69 9.94 -8.38
N GLY A 101 4.63 9.02 -8.57
CA GLY A 101 5.54 9.06 -9.72
C GLY A 101 6.38 10.34 -9.71
N ASP A 102 6.32 11.08 -10.81
CA ASP A 102 7.04 12.36 -10.99
C ASP A 102 6.14 13.58 -10.73
N ARG A 103 5.10 13.42 -9.89
CA ARG A 103 4.11 14.47 -9.59
C ARG A 103 4.01 14.69 -8.10
N ILE A 104 4.18 15.94 -7.69
CA ILE A 104 3.95 16.40 -6.32
C ILE A 104 2.72 17.31 -6.38
N VAL A 105 1.75 17.13 -5.50
CA VAL A 105 0.55 17.97 -5.39
C VAL A 105 0.46 18.56 -3.99
N TRP A 106 -0.13 19.74 -3.86
CA TRP A 106 -0.32 20.42 -2.58
C TRP A 106 -1.50 21.39 -2.65
N ILE A 107 -1.98 21.86 -1.50
CA ILE A 107 -2.84 23.05 -1.45
C ILE A 107 -2.02 24.31 -1.19
N ASP A 108 -2.44 25.42 -1.79
CA ASP A 108 -1.73 26.69 -1.70
C ASP A 108 -2.69 27.86 -1.47
N GLU A 109 -2.38 28.75 -0.51
CA GLU A 109 -3.17 29.95 -0.23
C GLU A 109 -2.69 31.22 -0.96
N ARG A 110 -1.74 31.11 -1.90
CA ARG A 110 -1.17 32.28 -2.61
C ARG A 110 -2.19 33.17 -3.33
N ASN A 111 -3.35 32.63 -3.71
CA ASN A 111 -4.42 33.37 -4.41
C ASN A 111 -5.62 33.69 -3.52
N LYS A 112 -5.51 33.47 -2.20
CA LYS A 112 -6.61 33.67 -1.26
C LYS A 112 -7.00 35.16 -1.21
N GLY A 113 -8.25 35.44 -1.57
CA GLY A 113 -8.84 36.77 -1.40
C GLY A 113 -9.08 37.07 0.08
N SER A 114 -9.16 38.35 0.46
CA SER A 114 -9.36 38.77 1.86
C SER A 114 -10.66 38.27 2.51
N ASN A 115 -11.58 37.68 1.75
CA ASN A 115 -12.85 37.11 2.20
C ASN A 115 -12.96 35.58 1.98
N SER A 116 -11.87 34.91 1.58
CA SER A 116 -11.89 33.54 1.04
C SER A 116 -11.84 32.41 2.09
N GLY A 117 -12.29 32.64 3.33
CA GLY A 117 -12.46 31.57 4.33
C GLY A 117 -11.26 30.60 4.47
N TYR A 118 -11.56 29.30 4.57
CA TYR A 118 -10.60 28.19 4.67
C TYR A 118 -10.37 27.51 3.29
N TYR A 119 -10.34 28.31 2.23
CA TYR A 119 -10.30 27.83 0.87
C TYR A 119 -8.92 28.03 0.23
N TYR A 120 -8.42 26.98 -0.40
CA TYR A 120 -7.11 26.89 -1.04
C TYR A 120 -7.25 26.48 -2.50
N ASP A 121 -6.20 26.71 -3.28
CA ASP A 121 -6.08 26.19 -4.64
C ASP A 121 -5.19 24.95 -4.64
N VAL A 122 -5.52 23.96 -5.49
CA VAL A 122 -4.67 22.78 -5.69
C VAL A 122 -3.63 23.10 -6.74
N TYR A 123 -2.38 22.79 -6.42
CA TYR A 123 -1.23 22.93 -7.31
C TYR A 123 -0.52 21.60 -7.52
N MET A 124 0.26 21.53 -8.59
CA MET A 124 1.07 20.38 -8.95
C MET A 124 2.43 20.82 -9.48
N TYR A 125 3.48 20.10 -9.10
CA TYR A 125 4.81 20.18 -9.68
C TYR A 125 5.11 18.89 -10.45
N ASP A 126 5.48 19.06 -11.71
CA ASP A 126 5.97 17.99 -12.56
C ASP A 126 7.50 17.93 -12.46
N LEU A 127 8.03 16.89 -11.79
CA LEU A 127 9.47 16.69 -11.62
C LEU A 127 10.20 16.39 -12.93
N SER A 128 9.53 15.81 -13.92
CA SER A 128 10.17 15.46 -15.21
C SER A 128 10.29 16.66 -16.15
N THR A 129 9.41 17.65 -16.00
CA THR A 129 9.45 18.91 -16.79
C THR A 129 9.92 20.12 -15.99
N GLY A 130 9.99 20.03 -14.67
CA GLY A 130 10.31 21.14 -13.77
C GLY A 130 9.22 22.21 -13.72
N LYS A 131 7.97 21.85 -14.04
CA LYS A 131 6.86 22.80 -14.22
C LYS A 131 5.87 22.75 -13.07
N GLU A 132 5.62 23.91 -12.46
CA GLU A 132 4.48 24.15 -11.58
C GLU A 132 3.22 24.46 -12.40
N THR A 133 2.07 23.87 -12.02
CA THR A 133 0.77 24.07 -12.66
C THR A 133 -0.31 24.17 -11.59
N GLN A 134 -1.16 25.19 -11.68
CA GLN A 134 -2.39 25.30 -10.89
C GLN A 134 -3.44 24.34 -11.45
N ILE A 135 -3.96 23.44 -10.60
CA ILE A 135 -4.97 22.44 -10.94
C ILE A 135 -6.39 22.96 -10.70
N SER A 136 -6.57 23.71 -9.61
CA SER A 136 -7.86 24.28 -9.24
C SER A 136 -7.75 25.78 -8.97
N ALA A 137 -8.84 26.52 -9.15
CA ALA A 137 -8.89 27.97 -8.98
C ALA A 137 -9.99 28.39 -8.00
N ASP A 138 -9.93 29.65 -7.58
CA ASP A 138 -10.94 30.35 -6.77
C ASP A 138 -11.19 29.76 -5.37
N GLY A 139 -10.20 29.11 -4.76
CA GLY A 139 -10.38 28.54 -3.42
C GLY A 139 -11.32 27.33 -3.45
N SER A 140 -11.03 26.39 -4.34
CA SER A 140 -11.88 25.20 -4.56
C SER A 140 -11.48 24.01 -3.71
N ALA A 141 -10.49 24.12 -2.81
CA ALA A 141 -10.09 23.08 -1.87
C ALA A 141 -10.25 23.51 -0.40
N TYR A 142 -10.69 22.59 0.46
CA TYR A 142 -10.88 22.81 1.89
C TYR A 142 -9.68 22.30 2.72
N ASP A 143 -9.38 23.03 3.80
CA ASP A 143 -8.09 23.16 4.53
C ASP A 143 -7.46 21.90 5.14
N TYR A 144 -8.21 20.82 5.39
CA TYR A 144 -7.70 19.81 6.32
C TYR A 144 -7.44 18.47 5.62
N GLU A 145 -6.18 18.25 5.19
CA GLU A 145 -5.63 16.96 4.73
C GLU A 145 -5.93 16.54 3.27
N SER A 146 -6.13 17.53 2.38
CA SER A 146 -6.18 17.41 0.91
C SER A 146 -4.99 18.17 0.27
N PRO A 147 -4.54 17.85 -0.96
CA PRO A 147 -5.06 16.86 -1.92
C PRO A 147 -4.45 15.45 -1.75
N SER A 148 -4.94 14.49 -2.53
CA SER A 148 -4.26 13.19 -2.72
C SER A 148 -4.14 12.83 -4.21
N ILE A 149 -3.12 12.05 -4.58
CA ILE A 149 -2.81 11.68 -5.97
C ILE A 149 -2.56 10.18 -6.15
N SER A 150 -3.20 9.59 -7.17
CA SER A 150 -2.88 8.25 -7.64
C SER A 150 -3.03 8.14 -9.15
N GLY A 151 -1.95 7.71 -9.81
CA GLY A 151 -1.96 7.55 -11.26
C GLY A 151 -2.01 8.91 -11.94
N ASP A 152 -3.05 9.12 -12.72
CA ASP A 152 -3.38 10.36 -13.41
C ASP A 152 -4.49 11.15 -12.71
N LYS A 153 -4.84 10.82 -11.46
CA LYS A 153 -5.97 11.44 -10.75
C LYS A 153 -5.51 12.15 -9.50
N ILE A 154 -5.93 13.40 -9.38
CA ILE A 154 -5.80 14.23 -8.19
C ILE A 154 -7.19 14.41 -7.60
N VAL A 155 -7.31 14.21 -6.30
CA VAL A 155 -8.57 14.34 -5.56
C VAL A 155 -8.43 15.32 -4.41
N TRP A 156 -9.49 16.09 -4.17
CA TRP A 156 -9.56 17.02 -3.06
C TRP A 156 -11.01 17.25 -2.65
N GLN A 157 -11.20 17.64 -1.39
CA GLN A 157 -12.47 18.15 -0.91
C GLN A 157 -12.64 19.61 -1.35
N GLY A 158 -13.78 19.95 -1.96
CA GLY A 158 -14.12 21.33 -2.28
C GLY A 158 -15.27 21.89 -1.45
N SER A 159 -15.96 22.90 -1.99
CA SER A 159 -17.10 23.54 -1.32
C SER A 159 -18.24 22.55 -1.07
N GLU A 160 -19.00 22.77 0.02
CA GLU A 160 -20.12 21.91 0.42
C GLU A 160 -19.71 20.44 0.65
N ASP A 161 -18.44 20.21 0.96
CA ASP A 161 -17.81 18.90 1.10
C ASP A 161 -18.09 17.94 -0.08
N ASN A 162 -18.13 18.49 -1.29
CA ASN A 162 -18.08 17.68 -2.51
C ASN A 162 -16.65 17.22 -2.78
N ILE A 163 -16.52 16.06 -3.43
CA ILE A 163 -15.21 15.52 -3.81
C ILE A 163 -14.97 15.88 -5.27
N TYR A 164 -13.85 16.57 -5.53
CA TYR A 164 -13.42 16.87 -6.89
C TYR A 164 -12.34 15.88 -7.33
N VAL A 165 -12.39 15.52 -8.60
CA VAL A 165 -11.42 14.62 -9.23
C VAL A 165 -10.92 15.26 -10.51
N HIS A 166 -9.64 15.63 -10.55
CA HIS A 166 -8.99 16.08 -11.77
C HIS A 166 -8.24 14.93 -12.43
N ASN A 167 -8.55 14.68 -13.70
CA ASN A 167 -7.87 13.71 -14.53
C ASN A 167 -6.79 14.41 -15.36
N LEU A 168 -5.52 14.16 -15.05
CA LEU A 168 -4.36 14.73 -15.72
C LEU A 168 -4.22 14.27 -17.18
N SER A 169 -4.72 13.08 -17.51
CA SER A 169 -4.67 12.54 -18.88
C SER A 169 -5.67 13.23 -19.82
N THR A 170 -6.84 13.60 -19.30
CA THR A 170 -7.91 14.26 -20.08
C THR A 170 -7.98 15.76 -19.86
N ASN A 171 -7.33 16.26 -18.80
CA ASN A 171 -7.46 17.63 -18.29
C ASN A 171 -8.91 18.00 -17.97
N GLU A 172 -9.68 17.03 -17.48
CA GLU A 172 -11.07 17.21 -17.06
C GLU A 172 -11.18 17.10 -15.54
N THR A 173 -11.98 17.99 -14.95
CA THR A 173 -12.36 17.91 -13.54
C THR A 173 -13.82 17.50 -13.44
N ILE A 174 -14.10 16.48 -12.64
CA ILE A 174 -15.47 16.08 -12.29
C ILE A 174 -15.72 16.37 -10.82
N GLU A 175 -16.98 16.61 -10.50
CA GLU A 175 -17.49 16.80 -9.15
C GLU A 175 -18.33 15.57 -8.76
N ILE A 176 -18.01 14.99 -7.62
CA ILE A 176 -18.79 13.94 -6.98
C ILE A 176 -19.56 14.62 -5.85
N VAL A 177 -20.86 14.80 -6.09
CA VAL A 177 -21.79 15.32 -5.09
C VAL A 177 -22.05 14.24 -4.06
N THR A 178 -21.68 14.51 -2.82
CA THR A 178 -21.98 13.63 -1.69
C THR A 178 -23.41 13.92 -1.22
N GLU A 179 -24.20 12.89 -0.88
CA GLU A 179 -25.55 13.11 -0.36
C GLU A 179 -25.44 13.70 1.06
N GLN A 180 -25.45 15.02 1.15
CA GLN A 180 -25.34 15.71 2.44
C GLN A 180 -26.69 16.04 3.04
N GLN A 181 -26.87 15.65 4.30
CA GLN A 181 -27.96 16.17 5.12
C GLN A 181 -27.57 17.50 5.81
N TYR A 182 -26.27 17.74 6.07
CA TYR A 182 -25.75 18.93 6.76
C TYR A 182 -24.32 19.27 6.29
N PRO A 183 -24.02 20.54 5.94
CA PRO A 183 -22.69 20.97 5.50
C PRO A 183 -21.70 21.13 6.66
N GLY A 184 -20.40 20.87 6.41
CA GLY A 184 -19.30 21.09 7.35
C GLY A 184 -18.53 19.83 7.77
N THR A 185 -18.57 18.79 6.94
CA THR A 185 -17.89 17.51 7.14
C THR A 185 -16.48 17.56 6.55
N ASN A 186 -15.45 17.21 7.32
CA ASN A 186 -14.09 17.12 6.80
C ASN A 186 -13.89 15.75 6.14
N LEU A 187 -13.94 15.69 4.81
CA LEU A 187 -13.78 14.46 4.06
C LEU A 187 -12.29 14.12 3.94
N ARG A 188 -11.73 13.56 5.01
CA ARG A 188 -10.38 12.99 5.01
C ARG A 188 -10.33 11.87 3.98
N LEU A 189 -9.71 12.14 2.82
CA LEU A 189 -9.79 11.28 1.64
C LEU A 189 -8.43 10.75 1.19
N ASP A 190 -8.46 9.55 0.61
CA ASP A 190 -7.31 8.88 -0.01
C ASP A 190 -7.76 8.22 -1.33
N ILE A 191 -6.85 8.03 -2.28
CA ILE A 191 -7.16 7.45 -3.58
C ILE A 191 -6.16 6.34 -3.97
N PHE A 192 -6.70 5.23 -4.47
CA PHE A 192 -5.90 4.24 -5.19
C PHE A 192 -6.58 3.83 -6.49
N ASN A 193 -5.89 4.07 -7.60
CA ASN A 193 -6.36 3.87 -8.98
C ASN A 193 -7.67 4.61 -9.30
N ASP A 194 -8.80 3.94 -9.11
CA ASP A 194 -10.15 4.38 -9.45
C ASP A 194 -11.08 4.40 -8.24
N LYS A 195 -10.55 4.18 -7.03
CA LYS A 195 -11.30 4.12 -5.78
C LYS A 195 -10.85 5.23 -4.87
N ILE A 196 -11.80 6.08 -4.50
CA ILE A 196 -11.63 7.13 -3.52
C ILE A 196 -12.25 6.62 -2.23
N VAL A 197 -11.49 6.60 -1.14
CA VAL A 197 -12.00 6.31 0.19
C VAL A 197 -12.04 7.60 0.98
N TYR A 198 -13.08 7.79 1.76
CA TYR A 198 -13.22 9.01 2.52
C TYR A 198 -14.03 8.78 3.79
N TRP A 199 -13.67 9.55 4.81
CA TRP A 199 -14.34 9.64 6.09
C TRP A 199 -15.52 10.60 5.97
N ASP A 200 -16.71 10.23 6.45
CA ASP A 200 -17.92 11.04 6.31
C ASP A 200 -18.82 10.94 7.54
N THR A 201 -19.40 12.07 7.95
CA THR A 201 -20.28 12.21 9.11
C THR A 201 -21.76 12.41 8.76
N ARG A 202 -22.16 12.28 7.49
CA ARG A 202 -23.55 12.47 7.04
C ARG A 202 -24.57 11.65 7.84
N ASP A 203 -24.18 10.46 8.30
CA ASP A 203 -25.02 9.53 9.07
C ASP A 203 -24.78 9.58 10.60
N ALA A 204 -23.99 10.54 11.07
CA ALA A 204 -23.49 10.60 12.44
C ALA A 204 -24.40 11.35 13.43
N TYR A 205 -25.38 12.11 12.93
CA TYR A 205 -26.18 13.02 13.75
C TYR A 205 -27.25 12.26 14.56
N GLY A 206 -27.29 12.48 15.87
CA GLY A 206 -28.22 11.82 16.82
C GLY A 206 -27.67 10.56 17.51
N THR A 207 -26.43 10.16 17.20
CA THR A 207 -25.68 9.17 17.96
C THR A 207 -24.60 9.89 18.75
N GLU A 208 -24.95 10.42 19.92
CA GLU A 208 -23.99 11.07 20.82
C GLU A 208 -23.04 10.00 21.39
N PHE A 209 -21.77 10.05 21.00
CA PHE A 209 -20.70 9.70 21.94
C PHE A 209 -20.61 10.86 22.95
N ASN A 210 -20.25 10.56 24.20
CA ASN A 210 -20.04 11.59 25.23
C ASN A 210 -19.23 12.77 24.63
N ASP A 211 -19.71 13.99 24.83
CA ASP A 211 -19.12 15.27 24.37
C ASP A 211 -19.44 15.75 22.93
N GLY A 212 -20.45 15.19 22.26
CA GLY A 212 -21.03 15.81 21.04
C GLY A 212 -20.24 15.55 19.75
N ILE A 213 -19.39 14.51 19.74
CA ILE A 213 -18.62 14.08 18.57
C ILE A 213 -19.52 13.24 17.65
N LEU A 214 -19.56 13.61 16.37
CA LEU A 214 -20.24 12.88 15.31
C LEU A 214 -19.50 11.56 15.04
N ASN A 215 -20.25 10.45 15.07
CA ASN A 215 -19.86 9.09 14.73
C ASN A 215 -19.77 8.85 13.20
N PRO A 216 -18.57 8.86 12.61
CA PRO A 216 -18.40 8.85 11.17
C PRO A 216 -18.35 7.41 10.61
N ASN A 217 -18.55 7.30 9.31
CA ASN A 217 -18.37 6.09 8.52
C ASN A 217 -17.28 6.28 7.47
N ILE A 218 -16.74 5.17 6.99
CA ILE A 218 -15.88 5.17 5.79
C ILE A 218 -16.75 4.82 4.58
N TYR A 219 -16.65 5.62 3.54
CA TYR A 219 -17.25 5.35 2.23
C TYR A 219 -16.17 5.15 1.18
N MET A 220 -16.52 4.44 0.13
CA MET A 220 -15.71 4.27 -1.06
C MET A 220 -16.53 4.65 -2.28
N TYR A 221 -16.02 5.60 -3.08
CA TYR A 221 -16.53 5.90 -4.40
C TYR A 221 -15.67 5.23 -5.47
N ASN A 222 -16.29 4.42 -6.33
CA ASN A 222 -15.62 3.79 -7.46
C ASN A 222 -15.92 4.56 -8.75
N LEU A 223 -14.90 5.24 -9.28
CA LEU A 223 -14.97 6.08 -10.48
C LEU A 223 -15.30 5.29 -11.75
N SER A 224 -14.83 4.04 -11.86
CA SER A 224 -15.10 3.20 -13.03
C SER A 224 -16.56 2.76 -13.11
N THR A 225 -17.26 2.72 -11.98
CA THR A 225 -18.65 2.26 -11.88
C THR A 225 -19.64 3.35 -11.51
N ASN A 226 -19.15 4.56 -11.20
CA ASN A 226 -19.90 5.68 -10.64
C ASN A 226 -20.77 5.24 -9.44
N LYS A 227 -20.18 4.45 -8.55
CA LYS A 227 -20.90 3.84 -7.44
C LYS A 227 -20.20 4.13 -6.11
N GLU A 228 -20.97 4.68 -5.18
CA GLU A 228 -20.62 4.81 -3.78
C GLU A 228 -21.01 3.55 -2.98
N THR A 229 -20.20 3.20 -1.99
CA THR A 229 -20.45 2.08 -1.08
C THR A 229 -19.94 2.45 0.31
N GLN A 230 -20.81 2.39 1.32
CA GLN A 230 -20.39 2.45 2.72
C GLN A 230 -19.58 1.20 3.07
N ILE A 231 -18.40 1.39 3.65
CA ILE A 231 -17.46 0.34 4.03
C ILE A 231 -17.69 -0.11 5.46
N THR A 232 -17.81 0.83 6.40
CA THR A 232 -17.99 0.52 7.81
C THR A 232 -19.43 0.13 8.12
N THR A 233 -19.59 -0.83 9.02
CA THR A 233 -20.90 -1.18 9.60
C THR A 233 -21.14 -0.53 10.97
N SER A 234 -20.07 -0.16 11.66
CA SER A 234 -20.04 0.62 12.90
C SER A 234 -19.86 2.10 12.59
N LYS A 235 -20.69 2.95 13.20
CA LYS A 235 -20.52 4.41 13.15
C LYS A 235 -19.46 4.82 14.18
N SER A 236 -18.22 4.41 13.99
CA SER A 236 -17.16 4.60 14.99
C SER A 236 -15.78 4.73 14.37
N ALA A 237 -15.70 5.07 13.08
CA ALA A 237 -14.41 5.29 12.44
C ALA A 237 -13.72 6.53 13.05
N VAL A 238 -12.40 6.53 13.09
CA VAL A 238 -11.56 7.62 13.59
C VAL A 238 -10.42 7.79 12.61
N GLY A 239 -9.99 9.04 12.39
CA GLY A 239 -8.84 9.32 11.52
C GLY A 239 -9.15 9.27 10.02
N LYS A 240 -8.09 9.49 9.23
CA LYS A 240 -8.11 9.41 7.76
C LYS A 240 -7.98 7.94 7.35
N PRO A 241 -8.91 7.37 6.54
CA PRO A 241 -8.75 6.04 5.98
C PRO A 241 -7.60 6.02 4.98
N SER A 242 -6.99 4.85 4.77
CA SER A 242 -6.00 4.65 3.71
C SER A 242 -6.35 3.44 2.84
N ILE A 243 -6.01 3.51 1.55
CA ILE A 243 -6.32 2.48 0.57
C ILE A 243 -5.10 2.06 -0.25
N TYR A 244 -4.90 0.75 -0.39
CA TYR A 244 -3.94 0.18 -1.32
C TYR A 244 -4.48 -1.13 -1.91
N ASP A 245 -4.41 -1.25 -3.24
CA ASP A 245 -4.96 -2.38 -4.01
C ASP A 245 -6.43 -2.69 -3.67
N ASP A 246 -6.68 -3.79 -2.97
CA ASP A 246 -8.00 -4.28 -2.58
C ASP A 246 -8.31 -4.10 -1.10
N LYS A 247 -7.51 -3.32 -0.36
CA LYS A 247 -7.61 -3.16 1.10
C LYS A 247 -7.81 -1.70 1.50
N ILE A 248 -8.72 -1.49 2.43
CA ILE A 248 -8.98 -0.20 3.09
C ILE A 248 -8.68 -0.37 4.58
N VAL A 249 -7.93 0.54 5.19
CA VAL A 249 -7.63 0.52 6.63
C VAL A 249 -8.09 1.79 7.31
N TRP A 250 -8.56 1.67 8.56
CA TRP A 250 -9.00 2.79 9.38
C TRP A 250 -8.85 2.46 10.87
N VAL A 251 -8.91 3.50 11.72
CA VAL A 251 -9.05 3.34 13.17
C VAL A 251 -10.54 3.27 13.51
N ASP A 252 -10.94 2.40 14.42
CA ASP A 252 -12.32 2.25 14.87
C ASP A 252 -12.37 2.28 16.40
N ASN A 253 -13.23 3.13 16.97
CA ASN A 253 -13.39 3.31 18.42
C ASN A 253 -14.70 2.69 18.95
N ARG A 254 -15.32 1.73 18.25
CA ARG A 254 -16.65 1.19 18.62
C ARG A 254 -16.74 0.60 20.02
N ASP A 255 -15.62 0.15 20.59
CA ASP A 255 -15.53 -0.45 21.91
C ASP A 255 -14.90 0.49 22.97
N GLY A 256 -14.68 1.76 22.62
CA GLY A 256 -14.03 2.76 23.45
C GLY A 256 -12.50 2.73 23.38
N LYS A 257 -11.92 1.94 22.47
CA LYS A 257 -10.49 1.90 22.20
C LYS A 257 -10.19 2.07 20.72
N ASP A 258 -9.08 2.73 20.39
CA ASP A 258 -8.67 2.94 19.00
C ASP A 258 -8.07 1.66 18.39
N ASP A 259 -8.92 0.83 17.79
CA ASP A 259 -8.57 -0.43 17.12
C ASP A 259 -8.27 -0.21 15.64
N ILE A 260 -7.42 -1.05 15.04
CA ILE A 260 -7.12 -1.00 13.61
C ILE A 260 -7.95 -2.05 12.88
N TYR A 261 -8.77 -1.59 11.95
CA TYR A 261 -9.59 -2.43 11.09
C TYR A 261 -9.13 -2.36 9.64
N MET A 262 -9.44 -3.43 8.92
CA MET A 262 -9.23 -3.55 7.49
C MET A 262 -10.48 -4.09 6.81
N TYR A 263 -10.75 -3.62 5.59
CA TYR A 263 -11.78 -4.15 4.72
C TYR A 263 -11.18 -4.63 3.41
N ASP A 264 -11.39 -5.91 3.11
CA ASP A 264 -11.07 -6.51 1.81
C ASP A 264 -12.21 -6.22 0.82
N ILE A 265 -11.97 -5.37 -0.17
CA ILE A 265 -12.97 -4.91 -1.14
C ILE A 265 -13.52 -6.07 -1.97
N SER A 266 -12.64 -6.99 -2.36
CA SER A 266 -12.95 -8.14 -3.22
C SER A 266 -13.86 -9.16 -2.52
N THR A 267 -13.60 -9.42 -1.23
CA THR A 267 -14.34 -10.42 -0.43
C THR A 267 -15.47 -9.80 0.40
N LYS A 268 -15.51 -8.47 0.50
CA LYS A 268 -16.43 -7.70 1.34
C LYS A 268 -16.32 -8.07 2.82
N LYS A 269 -15.09 -8.31 3.27
CA LYS A 269 -14.82 -8.78 4.62
C LYS A 269 -14.15 -7.69 5.44
N GLU A 270 -14.78 -7.32 6.53
CA GLU A 270 -14.19 -6.52 7.60
C GLU A 270 -13.40 -7.43 8.56
N THR A 271 -12.17 -7.05 8.89
CA THR A 271 -11.24 -7.80 9.75
C THR A 271 -10.61 -6.85 10.76
N LEU A 272 -10.66 -7.21 12.05
CA LEU A 272 -9.87 -6.56 13.10
C LEU A 272 -8.40 -6.99 12.93
N ILE A 273 -7.52 -6.03 12.67
CA ILE A 273 -6.07 -6.26 12.50
C ILE A 273 -5.36 -6.20 13.85
N LYS A 274 -5.63 -5.16 14.62
CA LYS A 274 -5.02 -4.96 15.94
C LYS A 274 -6.05 -4.39 16.90
N ALA A 275 -6.33 -5.14 17.95
CA ALA A 275 -7.05 -4.64 19.11
C ALA A 275 -6.10 -3.86 20.00
N SER A 276 -6.52 -2.69 20.47
CA SER A 276 -5.80 -1.92 21.47
C SER A 276 -5.94 -2.57 22.84
N GLU A 277 -4.82 -2.69 23.54
CA GLU A 277 -4.76 -3.41 24.82
C GLU A 277 -5.27 -2.53 25.98
N GLU A 278 -5.12 -1.20 25.88
CA GLU A 278 -5.44 -0.25 26.94
C GLU A 278 -6.50 0.79 26.50
N VAL A 279 -7.38 1.15 27.43
CA VAL A 279 -8.32 2.27 27.24
C VAL A 279 -7.55 3.57 27.39
N GLY A 280 -7.74 4.50 26.45
CA GLY A 280 -7.06 5.80 26.47
C GLY A 280 -5.75 5.87 25.68
N CYS A 281 -5.38 4.82 24.94
CA CYS A 281 -4.42 4.98 23.85
C CYS A 281 -5.10 5.66 22.66
N SER A 282 -4.40 6.61 22.05
CA SER A 282 -4.78 7.21 20.78
C SER A 282 -3.97 6.59 19.65
N THR A 283 -4.65 6.18 18.59
CA THR A 283 -4.03 5.67 17.37
C THR A 283 -4.15 6.71 16.26
N GLY A 284 -3.03 7.12 15.68
CA GLY A 284 -3.00 8.00 14.52
C GLY A 284 -3.51 7.30 13.24
N SER A 285 -3.85 8.08 12.22
CA SER A 285 -4.35 7.58 10.93
C SER A 285 -3.39 6.52 10.35
N PRO A 286 -3.86 5.27 10.10
CA PRO A 286 -3.01 4.22 9.56
C PRO A 286 -2.73 4.44 8.07
N LYS A 287 -1.58 3.95 7.60
CA LYS A 287 -1.22 3.90 6.18
C LYS A 287 -0.98 2.45 5.76
N ILE A 288 -1.26 2.15 4.49
CA ILE A 288 -1.09 0.80 3.93
C ILE A 288 -0.31 0.82 2.62
N TYR A 289 0.65 -0.09 2.49
CA TYR A 289 1.30 -0.40 1.23
C TYR A 289 1.63 -1.89 1.14
N GLY A 290 1.14 -2.55 0.11
CA GLY A 290 1.26 -4.01 -0.03
C GLY A 290 0.66 -4.71 1.19
N ASP A 291 1.50 -5.45 1.90
CA ASP A 291 1.12 -6.25 3.07
C ASP A 291 1.41 -5.53 4.39
N ARG A 292 1.81 -4.26 4.36
CA ARG A 292 2.26 -3.50 5.53
C ARG A 292 1.22 -2.47 5.90
N ILE A 293 0.70 -2.57 7.12
CA ILE A 293 -0.11 -1.53 7.75
C ILE A 293 0.75 -0.87 8.81
N VAL A 294 0.86 0.45 8.77
CA VAL A 294 1.67 1.23 9.71
C VAL A 294 0.81 2.26 10.40
N TRP A 295 1.06 2.51 11.68
CA TRP A 295 0.34 3.49 12.47
C TRP A 295 1.23 4.08 13.55
N SER A 296 0.79 5.20 14.10
CA SER A 296 1.34 5.74 15.33
C SER A 296 0.40 5.43 16.49
N ASP A 297 0.94 5.09 17.65
CA ASP A 297 0.16 4.92 18.87
C ASP A 297 0.77 5.72 20.02
N SER A 298 -0.09 6.31 20.84
CA SER A 298 0.27 7.07 22.03
C SER A 298 -0.63 6.65 23.18
N CYS A 299 -0.09 5.94 24.16
CA CYS A 299 -0.80 5.53 25.37
C CYS A 299 -0.51 6.49 26.53
N TYR A 300 -1.43 6.68 27.48
CA TYR A 300 -1.19 7.52 28.67
C TYR A 300 0.01 7.05 29.52
N SER A 301 0.38 5.78 29.41
CA SER A 301 1.54 5.15 30.03
C SER A 301 2.86 5.49 29.31
N ASP A 302 2.79 5.89 28.05
CA ASP A 302 3.92 6.30 27.24
C ASP A 302 4.04 7.83 27.28
N GLU A 303 5.25 8.36 27.53
CA GLU A 303 5.48 9.81 27.48
C GLU A 303 5.36 10.37 26.04
N TYR A 304 5.31 9.50 25.02
CA TYR A 304 5.49 9.85 23.61
C TYR A 304 4.84 8.85 22.64
N SER A 305 4.59 9.27 21.39
CA SER A 305 4.05 8.42 20.32
C SER A 305 5.10 7.49 19.69
N ASN A 306 4.75 6.23 19.45
CA ASN A 306 5.59 5.25 18.75
C ASN A 306 5.12 5.04 17.31
N ILE A 307 5.96 4.43 16.47
CA ILE A 307 5.57 3.93 15.14
C ILE A 307 5.58 2.42 15.16
N ARG A 308 4.48 1.81 14.70
CA ARG A 308 4.31 0.36 14.59
C ARG A 308 3.96 -0.05 13.18
N MET A 309 4.25 -1.30 12.87
CA MET A 309 3.89 -1.95 11.64
C MET A 309 3.27 -3.31 11.93
N TYR A 310 2.19 -3.65 11.22
CA TYR A 310 1.67 -5.00 11.10
C TYR A 310 1.91 -5.51 9.69
N ASN A 311 2.53 -6.68 9.58
CA ASN A 311 2.72 -7.38 8.32
C ASN A 311 1.63 -8.43 8.15
N LEU A 312 0.71 -8.21 7.20
CA LEU A 312 -0.43 -9.07 6.90
C LEU A 312 -0.01 -10.49 6.48
N SER A 313 1.07 -10.62 5.71
CA SER A 313 1.55 -11.89 5.18
C SER A 313 2.16 -12.80 6.23
N THR A 314 2.75 -12.22 7.28
CA THR A 314 3.33 -12.98 8.40
C THR A 314 2.49 -12.93 9.67
N SER A 315 1.47 -12.06 9.71
CA SER A 315 0.69 -11.74 10.91
C SER A 315 1.58 -11.32 12.09
N THR A 316 2.60 -10.51 11.80
CA THR A 316 3.56 -10.04 12.80
C THR A 316 3.45 -8.54 13.02
N GLU A 317 3.55 -8.14 14.28
CA GLU A 317 3.67 -6.74 14.69
C GLU A 317 5.14 -6.41 14.96
N THR A 318 5.63 -5.29 14.44
CA THR A 318 7.00 -4.80 14.63
C THR A 318 6.96 -3.35 15.10
N LEU A 319 7.72 -3.06 16.16
CA LEU A 319 7.98 -1.68 16.59
C LEU A 319 9.05 -1.06 15.68
N ILE A 320 8.72 0.03 15.02
CA ILE A 320 9.60 0.71 14.05
C ILE A 320 10.42 1.79 14.71
N ALA A 321 9.78 2.64 15.52
CA ALA A 321 10.43 3.75 16.21
C ALA A 321 9.77 3.99 17.58
N ARG A 322 10.56 4.49 18.55
CA ARG A 322 10.09 4.83 19.89
C ARG A 322 10.13 6.34 20.10
N GLY A 323 8.99 6.89 20.48
CA GLY A 323 8.84 8.25 20.98
C GLY A 323 8.89 9.37 19.92
N ASN A 324 7.99 10.35 20.10
CA ASN A 324 7.89 11.63 19.39
C ASN A 324 7.67 11.51 17.89
N ALA A 325 7.20 10.36 17.41
CA ALA A 325 7.00 10.11 16.00
C ALA A 325 5.53 10.36 15.61
N TRP A 326 5.31 11.27 14.67
CA TRP A 326 3.99 11.69 14.20
C TRP A 326 3.96 11.73 12.67
N TYR A 327 2.76 11.68 12.10
CA TYR A 327 2.50 11.85 10.67
C TYR A 327 3.42 10.99 9.78
N LEU A 328 2.99 9.76 9.55
CA LEU A 328 3.78 8.77 8.84
C LEU A 328 3.23 8.49 7.44
N ASP A 329 4.10 7.96 6.59
CA ASP A 329 3.72 7.38 5.31
C ASP A 329 4.61 6.16 4.97
N VAL A 330 4.13 5.29 4.07
CA VAL A 330 4.80 4.03 3.73
C VAL A 330 4.85 3.78 2.23
N TYR A 331 6.03 3.43 1.73
CA TYR A 331 6.21 2.97 0.36
C TYR A 331 7.27 1.88 0.28
N GLY A 332 6.89 0.71 -0.24
CA GLY A 332 7.80 -0.41 -0.34
C GLY A 332 8.29 -0.84 1.04
N ASP A 333 9.60 -0.87 1.20
CA ASP A 333 10.36 -1.19 2.41
C ASP A 333 10.68 0.04 3.29
N LYS A 334 10.13 1.21 2.96
CA LYS A 334 10.43 2.48 3.63
C LYS A 334 9.21 3.01 4.37
N ILE A 335 9.43 3.44 5.60
CA ILE A 335 8.45 4.14 6.43
C ILE A 335 9.05 5.49 6.77
N VAL A 336 8.34 6.58 6.50
CA VAL A 336 8.78 7.95 6.83
C VAL A 336 7.88 8.54 7.90
N TRP A 337 8.45 9.38 8.76
CA TRP A 337 7.70 10.10 9.79
C TRP A 337 8.44 11.37 10.22
N ILE A 338 7.77 12.17 11.05
CA ILE A 338 8.36 13.35 11.67
C ILE A 338 8.67 13.05 13.13
N GLU A 339 9.87 13.42 13.59
CA GLU A 339 10.18 13.47 15.03
C GLU A 339 10.49 14.90 15.50
N GLY A 340 10.06 15.20 16.72
CA GLY A 340 10.46 16.38 17.50
C GLY A 340 9.53 17.59 17.39
N HIS A 341 9.44 18.34 18.48
CA HIS A 341 8.66 19.58 18.62
C HIS A 341 9.56 20.73 19.10
N ASN A 342 9.20 21.98 18.78
CA ASN A 342 9.87 23.22 19.23
C ASN A 342 11.29 23.50 18.68
N GLY A 343 11.51 23.32 17.37
CA GLY A 343 12.66 23.90 16.66
C GLY A 343 13.83 22.95 16.35
N ASP A 344 13.81 21.71 16.87
CA ASP A 344 14.80 20.65 16.58
C ASP A 344 14.21 19.45 15.79
N GLY A 345 13.04 19.64 15.17
CA GLY A 345 12.32 18.61 14.42
C GLY A 345 13.08 18.09 13.19
N GLY A 346 12.73 16.89 12.73
CA GLY A 346 13.31 16.31 11.53
C GLY A 346 12.42 15.28 10.85
N ILE A 347 12.72 15.04 9.57
CA ILE A 347 12.15 13.93 8.80
C ILE A 347 13.03 12.71 9.05
N TYR A 348 12.41 11.60 9.43
CA TYR A 348 13.05 10.32 9.67
C TYR A 348 12.51 9.26 8.72
N MET A 349 13.32 8.24 8.49
CA MET A 349 12.97 7.10 7.67
C MET A 349 13.50 5.82 8.30
N ALA A 350 12.68 4.78 8.28
CA ALA A 350 13.07 3.40 8.54
C ALA A 350 13.13 2.64 7.22
N THR A 351 14.19 1.87 7.02
CA THR A 351 14.29 0.87 5.96
C THR A 351 14.20 -0.52 6.57
N LEU A 352 13.35 -1.35 5.98
CA LEU A 352 13.07 -2.72 6.43
C LEU A 352 13.86 -3.72 5.60
N THR A 353 14.74 -4.47 6.26
CA THR A 353 15.51 -5.54 5.63
C THR A 353 15.12 -6.88 6.24
N TRP A 354 14.94 -7.90 5.43
CA TRP A 354 14.63 -9.25 5.88
C TRP A 354 15.89 -10.07 5.66
N ASP A 355 16.45 -10.64 6.73
CA ASP A 355 17.61 -11.50 6.59
C ASP A 355 17.20 -12.69 5.70
N GLU A 356 17.86 -12.82 4.56
CA GLU A 356 17.86 -14.09 3.84
C GLU A 356 18.58 -15.11 4.72
N GLU A 357 18.03 -16.34 4.84
CA GLU A 357 18.75 -17.42 5.53
C GLU A 357 20.21 -17.46 5.04
N PRO A 358 21.20 -17.49 5.94
CA PRO A 358 22.57 -17.66 5.51
C PRO A 358 22.68 -18.95 4.69
N PRO A 359 23.44 -18.96 3.58
CA PRO A 359 23.65 -20.18 2.82
C PRO A 359 24.13 -21.27 3.77
N LEU A 360 23.50 -22.45 3.69
CA LEU A 360 23.93 -23.63 4.42
C LEU A 360 25.43 -23.83 4.17
N ASP A 361 26.21 -23.80 5.26
CA ASP A 361 27.65 -23.98 5.23
C ASP A 361 27.97 -25.34 4.60
N ASP A 362 28.38 -25.30 3.33
CA ASP A 362 28.96 -26.40 2.59
C ASP A 362 30.31 -26.72 3.24
N ASN A 363 30.27 -27.59 4.24
CA ASN A 363 31.39 -28.43 4.59
C ASN A 363 31.19 -29.80 3.96
N ASN A 364 31.37 -29.89 2.65
CA ASN A 364 31.83 -31.13 2.01
C ASN A 364 33.22 -30.89 1.40
N THR A 365 34.23 -31.08 2.23
CA THR A 365 35.56 -31.42 1.75
C THR A 365 35.49 -32.76 1.00
N ASP A 366 35.71 -32.73 -0.31
CA ASP A 366 36.31 -33.90 -0.97
C ASP A 366 37.39 -33.45 -1.96
N ASP A 367 38.60 -33.91 -1.66
CA ASP A 367 39.81 -33.73 -2.44
C ASP A 367 39.69 -34.49 -3.78
N SER A 368 39.92 -33.81 -4.90
CA SER A 368 40.78 -34.39 -5.94
C SER A 368 41.34 -33.34 -6.92
N ASN A 369 42.66 -33.34 -7.00
CA ASN A 369 43.49 -32.61 -7.95
C ASN A 369 43.26 -33.03 -9.41
N GLY A 370 43.40 -32.08 -10.36
CA GLY A 370 44.11 -32.39 -11.60
C GLY A 370 43.73 -31.64 -12.89
N ILE A 371 44.50 -30.59 -13.18
CA ILE A 371 45.12 -30.23 -14.48
C ILE A 371 44.22 -29.66 -15.62
N ASP A 372 44.51 -28.39 -15.88
CA ASP A 372 44.48 -27.56 -17.08
C ASP A 372 44.72 -28.23 -18.45
N ASN A 373 43.83 -27.97 -19.43
CA ASN A 373 44.22 -27.43 -20.75
C ASN A 373 43.06 -26.98 -21.66
N GLU A 374 43.45 -26.08 -22.57
CA GLU A 374 42.69 -25.24 -23.51
C GLU A 374 41.74 -25.91 -24.52
N THR A 375 40.66 -25.15 -24.82
CA THR A 375 39.98 -24.92 -26.11
C THR A 375 39.61 -26.10 -27.02
N GLN A 376 38.31 -26.40 -27.11
CA GLN A 376 37.64 -26.67 -28.39
C GLN A 376 36.20 -26.14 -28.36
N VAL A 377 35.89 -25.27 -29.33
CA VAL A 377 34.52 -24.97 -29.77
C VAL A 377 34.05 -26.14 -30.64
N PRO A 378 32.90 -26.76 -30.35
CA PRO A 378 32.15 -27.48 -31.36
C PRO A 378 30.88 -26.71 -31.71
N ASP A 379 30.83 -26.26 -32.96
CA ASP A 379 29.60 -25.94 -33.66
C ASP A 379 28.63 -27.12 -33.56
N ASN A 380 27.52 -26.91 -32.87
CA ASN A 380 26.31 -27.70 -33.09
C ASN A 380 25.10 -26.77 -33.10
N CYS A 381 24.71 -26.36 -34.31
CA CYS A 381 23.42 -25.71 -34.58
C CYS A 381 22.27 -26.70 -34.34
N SER A 382 21.94 -26.90 -33.08
CA SER A 382 20.60 -27.23 -32.57
C SER A 382 20.57 -26.82 -31.09
N SER A 383 20.86 -25.56 -30.78
CA SER A 383 20.76 -25.07 -29.41
C SER A 383 19.28 -24.99 -29.05
N GLU A 384 18.76 -26.00 -28.34
CA GLU A 384 17.61 -25.74 -27.47
C GLU A 384 17.99 -24.55 -26.60
N LEU A 385 17.26 -23.43 -26.76
CA LEU A 385 17.52 -22.22 -25.97
C LEU A 385 17.53 -22.59 -24.49
N THR A 386 18.57 -22.14 -23.77
CA THR A 386 18.69 -22.36 -22.33
C THR A 386 17.51 -21.70 -21.60
N PRO A 387 17.21 -22.07 -20.35
CA PRO A 387 16.20 -21.36 -19.56
C PRO A 387 16.44 -19.85 -19.49
N LEU A 388 17.69 -19.42 -19.44
CA LEU A 388 18.08 -18.01 -19.43
C LEU A 388 17.72 -17.33 -20.76
N ASP A 389 18.13 -17.92 -21.89
CA ASP A 389 17.83 -17.37 -23.23
C ASP A 389 16.33 -17.26 -23.48
N ARG A 390 15.56 -18.24 -23.01
CA ARG A 390 14.09 -18.25 -23.13
C ARG A 390 13.42 -17.21 -22.25
N THR A 391 13.92 -17.03 -21.02
CA THR A 391 13.38 -16.03 -20.09
C THR A 391 13.67 -14.62 -20.60
N GLN A 392 14.86 -14.38 -21.15
CA GLN A 392 15.23 -13.13 -21.80
C GLN A 392 14.35 -12.85 -23.03
N ALA A 393 14.11 -13.85 -23.90
CA ALA A 393 13.23 -13.68 -25.06
C ALA A 393 11.77 -13.38 -24.66
N LEU A 394 11.28 -13.99 -23.57
CA LEU A 394 9.95 -13.70 -23.04
C LEU A 394 9.87 -12.28 -22.46
N LYS A 395 10.94 -11.80 -21.81
CA LYS A 395 11.05 -10.42 -21.33
C LYS A 395 11.00 -9.43 -22.50
N GLU A 396 11.77 -9.65 -23.55
CA GLU A 396 11.75 -8.82 -24.76
C GLU A 396 10.36 -8.79 -25.41
N TYR A 397 9.68 -9.93 -25.46
CA TYR A 397 8.29 -9.99 -25.93
C TYR A 397 7.37 -9.09 -25.10
N VAL A 398 7.44 -9.18 -23.76
CA VAL A 398 6.68 -8.32 -22.86
C VAL A 398 7.02 -6.86 -23.10
N GLU A 399 8.30 -6.51 -23.24
CA GLU A 399 8.73 -5.13 -23.40
C GLU A 399 8.38 -4.53 -24.77
N CYS A 400 8.43 -5.30 -25.85
CA CYS A 400 8.16 -4.82 -27.20
C CYS A 400 6.66 -4.85 -27.57
N THR A 401 5.93 -5.85 -27.08
CA THR A 401 4.55 -6.12 -27.51
C THR A 401 3.54 -5.43 -26.61
N TYR A 402 3.78 -5.42 -25.30
CA TYR A 402 2.86 -4.82 -24.34
C TYR A 402 3.06 -3.30 -24.28
N LYS A 403 2.18 -2.56 -24.97
CA LYS A 403 2.26 -1.09 -25.12
C LYS A 403 1.36 -0.30 -24.16
N CYS A 404 0.52 -0.98 -23.39
CA CYS A 404 -0.40 -0.34 -22.45
C CYS A 404 0.08 -0.54 -21.01
N ASN A 405 -0.02 0.51 -20.17
CA ASN A 405 0.36 0.50 -18.75
C ASN A 405 1.85 0.16 -18.46
N VAL A 406 2.67 1.21 -18.38
CA VAL A 406 4.11 1.16 -18.10
C VAL A 406 4.43 0.42 -16.78
N LYS A 407 3.58 0.53 -15.75
CA LYS A 407 3.81 -0.09 -14.44
C LYS A 407 3.61 -1.60 -14.49
N THR A 408 2.54 -2.05 -15.13
CA THR A 408 2.27 -3.49 -15.30
C THR A 408 3.33 -4.13 -16.20
N LYS A 409 3.77 -3.43 -17.25
CA LYS A 409 4.90 -3.86 -18.09
C LYS A 409 6.17 -4.04 -17.25
N THR A 410 6.46 -3.06 -16.40
CA THR A 410 7.64 -3.10 -15.51
C THR A 410 7.52 -4.25 -14.52
N GLY A 411 6.36 -4.46 -13.89
CA GLY A 411 6.15 -5.57 -12.95
C GLY A 411 6.32 -6.96 -13.59
N LEU A 412 5.81 -7.16 -14.82
CA LEU A 412 6.03 -8.39 -15.57
C LEU A 412 7.51 -8.60 -15.92
N ALA A 413 8.21 -7.55 -16.36
CA ALA A 413 9.63 -7.61 -16.66
C ALA A 413 10.48 -7.89 -15.41
N THR A 414 10.16 -7.26 -14.28
CA THR A 414 10.85 -7.47 -12.99
C THR A 414 10.73 -8.91 -12.50
N LEU A 415 9.56 -9.55 -12.66
CA LEU A 415 9.40 -10.97 -12.32
C LEU A 415 10.31 -11.87 -13.17
N LEU A 416 10.48 -11.55 -14.45
CA LEU A 416 11.39 -12.28 -15.34
C LEU A 416 12.86 -12.02 -14.99
N ASP A 417 13.25 -10.78 -14.70
CA ASP A 417 14.59 -10.43 -14.23
C ASP A 417 14.95 -11.14 -12.93
N THR A 418 14.02 -11.16 -11.98
CA THR A 418 14.20 -11.84 -10.69
C THR A 418 14.32 -13.35 -10.89
N SER A 419 13.52 -13.93 -11.81
CA SER A 419 13.65 -15.34 -12.17
C SER A 419 15.01 -15.67 -12.77
N MET A 420 15.53 -14.84 -13.68
CA MET A 420 16.85 -15.04 -14.30
C MET A 420 17.95 -14.96 -13.24
N CYS A 421 17.90 -13.95 -12.37
CA CYS A 421 18.85 -13.80 -11.26
C CYS A 421 18.86 -15.02 -10.34
N HIS A 422 17.69 -15.56 -9.96
CA HIS A 422 17.64 -16.78 -9.14
C HIS A 422 18.18 -18.00 -9.87
N TYR A 423 17.90 -18.14 -11.17
CA TYR A 423 18.41 -19.25 -11.97
C TYR A 423 19.93 -19.21 -12.14
N GLU A 424 20.51 -18.03 -12.41
CA GLU A 424 21.97 -17.83 -12.49
C GLU A 424 22.68 -18.14 -11.17
N ASN A 425 22.00 -17.91 -10.03
CA ASN A 425 22.47 -18.26 -8.69
C ASN A 425 22.12 -19.70 -8.26
N CYS A 426 21.72 -20.56 -9.21
CA CYS A 426 21.35 -21.98 -8.98
C CYS A 426 20.17 -22.21 -8.02
N ASP A 427 19.32 -21.20 -7.78
CA ASP A 427 18.08 -21.33 -7.01
C ASP A 427 16.87 -21.59 -7.93
N ASN A 428 16.83 -22.81 -8.47
CA ASN A 428 15.78 -23.25 -9.39
C ASN A 428 14.37 -23.14 -8.77
N LYS A 429 14.24 -23.29 -7.44
CA LYS A 429 12.94 -23.19 -6.75
C LYS A 429 12.42 -21.76 -6.75
N LYS A 430 13.25 -20.77 -6.39
CA LYS A 430 12.84 -19.36 -6.42
C LYS A 430 12.65 -18.86 -7.85
N ALA A 431 13.49 -19.29 -8.80
CA ALA A 431 13.29 -18.99 -10.22
C ALA A 431 11.91 -19.47 -10.71
N VAL A 432 11.56 -20.73 -10.44
CA VAL A 432 10.23 -21.27 -10.78
C VAL A 432 9.11 -20.54 -10.03
N SER A 433 9.31 -20.13 -8.79
CA SER A 433 8.31 -19.36 -8.03
C SER A 433 8.01 -18.01 -8.71
N MET A 434 9.04 -17.30 -9.19
CA MET A 434 8.87 -16.04 -9.91
C MET A 434 8.12 -16.24 -11.24
N LEU A 435 8.44 -17.31 -11.98
CA LEU A 435 7.70 -17.66 -13.21
C LEU A 435 6.23 -18.03 -12.93
N LYS A 436 5.93 -18.67 -11.80
CA LYS A 436 4.55 -18.92 -11.36
C LYS A 436 3.80 -17.62 -11.03
N SER A 437 4.45 -16.68 -10.36
CA SER A 437 3.91 -15.34 -10.12
C SER A 437 3.67 -14.58 -11.42
N PHE A 438 4.58 -14.67 -12.39
CA PHE A 438 4.41 -14.12 -13.73
C PHE A 438 3.18 -14.70 -14.44
N ILE A 439 3.01 -16.03 -14.42
CA ILE A 439 1.83 -16.70 -14.98
C ILE A 439 0.55 -16.20 -14.31
N HIS A 440 0.53 -16.13 -12.97
CA HIS A 440 -0.64 -15.67 -12.23
C HIS A 440 -1.04 -14.24 -12.62
N LEU A 441 -0.06 -13.34 -12.74
CA LEU A 441 -0.28 -11.96 -13.15
C LEU A 441 -0.82 -11.88 -14.59
N ALA A 442 -0.22 -12.62 -15.53
CA ALA A 442 -0.69 -12.67 -16.92
C ALA A 442 -2.14 -13.20 -17.02
N GLU A 443 -2.50 -14.23 -16.25
CA GLU A 443 -3.87 -14.75 -16.20
C GLU A 443 -4.86 -13.75 -15.56
N LYS A 444 -4.46 -13.04 -14.50
CA LYS A 444 -5.26 -11.96 -13.89
C LYS A 444 -5.49 -10.83 -14.91
N MET A 445 -4.46 -10.43 -15.64
CA MET A 445 -4.54 -9.43 -16.70
C MET A 445 -5.48 -9.85 -17.83
N ARG A 446 -5.48 -11.14 -18.20
CA ARG A 446 -6.46 -11.72 -19.15
C ARG A 446 -7.88 -11.57 -18.66
N VAL A 447 -8.15 -11.93 -17.41
CA VAL A 447 -9.50 -11.83 -16.80
C VAL A 447 -9.96 -10.36 -16.74
N CYS A 448 -9.05 -9.46 -16.42
CA CYS A 448 -9.31 -8.02 -16.39
C CYS A 448 -9.32 -7.34 -17.77
N LYS A 449 -9.16 -8.09 -18.87
CA LYS A 449 -9.10 -7.59 -20.25
C LYS A 449 -8.02 -6.51 -20.46
N GLN A 450 -6.93 -6.59 -19.71
CA GLN A 450 -5.78 -5.69 -19.84
C GLN A 450 -4.82 -6.11 -20.96
N ILE A 451 -4.87 -7.39 -21.35
CA ILE A 451 -4.20 -7.99 -22.51
C ILE A 451 -5.19 -8.88 -23.25
N SER A 452 -4.92 -9.16 -24.52
CA SER A 452 -5.72 -10.09 -25.31
C SER A 452 -5.58 -11.52 -24.77
N ALA A 453 -6.55 -12.38 -25.11
CA ALA A 453 -6.47 -13.79 -24.75
C ALA A 453 -5.24 -14.46 -25.39
N GLU A 454 -4.93 -14.10 -26.65
CA GLU A 454 -3.77 -14.60 -27.38
C GLU A 454 -2.44 -14.19 -26.74
N GLU A 455 -2.34 -12.94 -26.28
CA GLU A 455 -1.14 -12.42 -25.58
C GLU A 455 -0.91 -13.14 -24.25
N ALA A 456 -1.96 -13.29 -23.45
CA ALA A 456 -1.90 -14.01 -22.18
C ALA A 456 -1.55 -15.48 -22.38
N ASP A 457 -2.20 -16.14 -23.33
CA ASP A 457 -1.97 -17.55 -23.61
C ASP A 457 -0.54 -17.81 -24.12
N TYR A 458 0.04 -16.88 -24.90
CA TYR A 458 1.44 -16.93 -25.30
C TYR A 458 2.38 -16.81 -24.09
N MET A 459 2.19 -15.77 -23.24
CA MET A 459 3.02 -15.54 -22.06
C MET A 459 3.00 -16.74 -21.11
N VAL A 460 1.82 -17.28 -20.82
CA VAL A 460 1.64 -18.44 -19.94
C VAL A 460 2.29 -19.69 -20.54
N LYS A 461 2.13 -19.91 -21.84
CA LYS A 461 2.71 -21.07 -22.53
C LYS A 461 4.23 -21.05 -22.52
N GLU A 462 4.86 -19.90 -22.80
CA GLU A 462 6.33 -19.81 -22.80
C GLU A 462 6.89 -19.89 -21.37
N ALA A 463 6.26 -19.25 -20.38
CA ALA A 463 6.66 -19.39 -18.98
C ALA A 463 6.61 -20.84 -18.48
N ARG A 464 5.59 -21.62 -18.87
CA ARG A 464 5.52 -23.06 -18.52
C ARG A 464 6.64 -23.88 -19.14
N LYS A 465 6.99 -23.62 -20.40
CA LYS A 465 8.14 -24.30 -21.03
C LYS A 465 9.46 -23.98 -20.33
N ILE A 466 9.63 -22.74 -19.85
CA ILE A 466 10.81 -22.35 -19.08
C ILE A 466 10.84 -23.11 -17.76
N ILE A 467 9.71 -23.18 -17.04
CA ILE A 467 9.59 -23.97 -15.81
C ILE A 467 9.96 -25.44 -16.06
N ASP A 468 9.39 -26.06 -17.11
CA ASP A 468 9.68 -27.46 -17.44
C ASP A 468 11.19 -27.69 -17.68
N LEU A 469 11.88 -26.74 -18.32
CA LEU A 469 13.33 -26.80 -18.55
C LEU A 469 14.16 -26.59 -17.27
N ILE A 470 13.73 -25.68 -16.39
CA ILE A 470 14.38 -25.46 -15.09
C ILE A 470 14.17 -26.68 -14.16
N GLU A 471 13.03 -27.35 -14.23
CA GLU A 471 12.73 -28.51 -13.38
C GLU A 471 13.32 -29.82 -13.94
N THR A 472 13.74 -29.85 -15.21
CA THR A 472 14.40 -31.02 -15.84
C THR A 472 15.93 -30.94 -15.81
N HIS A 473 16.53 -29.85 -15.33
CA HIS A 473 17.98 -29.64 -15.20
C HIS A 473 18.31 -29.30 -13.74
#